data_AF-A0A959F0U0-F1
#
_entry.id   AF-A0A959F0U0-F1
#
_cell.length_a   1.000
_cell.length_b   1.000
_cell.length_c   1.000
_cell.angle_alpha   90.00
_cell.angle_beta   90.00
_cell.angle_gamma   90.00
#
_symmetry.space_group_name_H-M   'P 1'
#
loop_
_entity.id
_entity.type
_entity.pdbx_description
1 polymer ?
#
loop_
_entity_poly.entity_id
_entity_poly.type
_entity_poly.pdbx_seq_one_letter_code
_entity_poly.pdbx_strand_id
1 'polypeptide(L)'
;MTDFSTRYLLCVFLLFATLGATAQSGETLDPEGDQARAEAAIKTLREGVLLVRLPSHQKKAAALQRLLDSPEVDESRKNAIRRELESTLAEASYRNRRLIQAFGRYYDFSPVLFLYDTASTAVADGQRAGMFLDDSLRIDPALGFGEEPFFFARIGYTDETSSSGAADALILSDRNFGDLSDPFPNNFYI
;
A
#
# COMPACT_ATOMS: atom_id res chain seq x y z
N MET A 1 67.70 9.80 -30.27
CA MET A 1 66.25 9.69 -30.54
C MET A 1 65.77 8.38 -29.94
N THR A 2 65.22 8.40 -28.73
CA THR A 2 64.29 7.39 -28.15
C THR A 2 64.17 7.69 -26.65
N ASP A 3 63.36 8.66 -26.27
CA ASP A 3 62.93 8.81 -24.87
C ASP A 3 61.54 9.45 -24.80
N PHE A 4 60.64 8.94 -25.65
CA PHE A 4 59.26 9.41 -25.76
C PHE A 4 58.24 8.39 -25.21
N SER A 5 58.69 7.19 -24.81
CA SER A 5 57.79 6.06 -24.49
C SER A 5 57.47 5.91 -23.00
N THR A 6 58.26 6.50 -22.11
CA THR A 6 58.11 6.32 -20.64
C THR A 6 57.27 7.38 -19.95
N ARG A 7 56.96 8.50 -20.63
CA ARG A 7 56.13 9.58 -20.05
C ARG A 7 54.62 9.41 -20.27
N TYR A 8 54.21 8.64 -21.28
CA TYR A 8 52.79 8.37 -21.52
C TYR A 8 52.22 7.21 -20.70
N LEU A 9 53.08 6.32 -20.17
CA LEU A 9 52.64 5.17 -19.39
C LEU A 9 52.18 5.54 -17.97
N LEU A 10 52.60 6.71 -17.46
CA LEU A 10 52.23 7.18 -16.11
C LEU A 10 50.92 7.99 -16.10
N CYS A 11 50.48 8.50 -17.26
CA CYS A 11 49.22 9.26 -17.37
C CYS A 11 47.98 8.38 -17.59
N VAL A 12 48.14 7.16 -18.12
CA VAL A 12 47.00 6.23 -18.32
C VAL A 12 46.58 5.55 -17.02
N PHE A 13 47.49 5.42 -16.03
CA PHE A 13 47.17 4.81 -14.74
C PHE A 13 46.46 5.76 -13.75
N LEU A 14 46.54 7.07 -13.96
CA LEU A 14 45.85 8.07 -13.13
C LEU A 14 44.41 8.38 -13.57
N LEU A 15 44.02 7.98 -14.79
CA LEU A 15 42.68 8.19 -15.33
C LEU A 15 41.68 7.06 -15.01
N PHE A 16 42.16 5.92 -14.49
CA PHE A 16 41.31 4.79 -14.08
C PHE A 16 41.03 4.72 -12.57
N ALA A 17 41.66 5.58 -11.75
CA ALA A 17 41.44 5.60 -10.31
C ALA A 17 40.17 6.34 -9.87
N THR A 18 39.48 7.05 -10.78
CA THR A 18 38.29 7.86 -10.44
C THR A 18 36.95 7.17 -10.75
N LEU A 19 36.94 5.92 -11.23
CA LEU A 19 35.70 5.20 -11.56
C LEU A 19 35.31 4.12 -10.53
N GLY A 20 36.00 4.05 -9.39
CA GLY A 20 35.77 3.02 -8.36
C GLY A 20 35.08 3.50 -7.09
N ALA A 21 34.69 4.77 -6.97
CA ALA A 21 33.89 5.25 -5.85
C ALA A 21 32.41 4.95 -6.13
N THR A 22 32.05 3.67 -6.08
CA THR A 22 30.66 3.34 -5.73
C THR A 22 30.49 3.85 -4.30
N ALA A 23 29.77 4.96 -4.18
CA ALA A 23 29.23 5.40 -2.92
C ALA A 23 28.32 4.25 -2.43
N GLN A 24 28.87 3.37 -1.59
CA GLN A 24 28.05 2.61 -0.68
C GLN A 24 27.45 3.65 0.26
N SER A 25 26.28 4.17 -0.12
CA SER A 25 25.35 4.78 0.82
C SER A 25 24.95 3.69 1.80
N GLY A 26 25.81 3.44 2.78
CA GLY A 26 25.38 2.90 4.05
C GLY A 26 24.38 3.90 4.59
N GLU A 27 23.15 3.44 4.84
CA GLU A 27 22.21 4.14 5.70
C GLU A 27 22.96 4.50 6.99
N THR A 28 23.35 5.76 7.07
CA THR A 28 23.76 6.34 8.34
C THR A 28 22.46 6.53 9.08
N LEU A 29 22.20 5.67 10.05
CA LEU A 29 21.07 5.78 10.97
C LEU A 29 21.10 7.20 11.56
N ASP A 30 20.17 8.04 11.12
CA ASP A 30 19.93 9.39 11.62
C ASP A 30 18.68 9.35 12.52
N PRO A 31 18.81 8.88 13.77
CA PRO A 31 17.68 8.66 14.66
C PRO A 31 16.91 9.95 14.97
N GLU A 32 17.57 11.11 14.93
CA GLU A 32 16.91 12.41 15.14
C GLU A 32 16.06 12.78 13.93
N GLY A 33 16.58 12.58 12.72
CA GLY A 33 15.84 12.76 11.47
C GLY A 33 14.62 11.84 11.36
N ASP A 34 14.75 10.58 11.77
CA ASP A 34 13.67 9.60 11.72
C ASP A 34 12.58 9.88 12.76
N GLN A 35 12.95 10.29 13.97
CA GLN A 35 11.97 10.70 14.99
C GLN A 35 11.19 11.95 14.55
N ALA A 36 11.85 12.95 13.99
CA ALA A 36 11.16 14.15 13.53
C ALA A 36 10.16 13.85 12.40
N ARG A 37 10.50 12.92 11.49
CA ARG A 37 9.60 12.45 10.42
C ARG A 37 8.41 11.68 10.99
N ALA A 38 8.65 10.80 11.96
CA ALA A 38 7.63 10.06 12.68
C ALA A 38 6.60 10.98 13.33
N GLU A 39 7.07 11.98 14.08
CA GLU A 39 6.21 12.96 14.76
C GLU A 39 5.41 13.80 13.75
N ALA A 40 6.04 14.23 12.66
CA ALA A 40 5.36 14.95 11.58
C ALA A 40 4.27 14.10 10.92
N ALA A 41 4.51 12.81 10.68
CA ALA A 41 3.53 11.90 10.09
C ALA A 41 2.34 11.66 11.04
N ILE A 42 2.59 11.44 12.34
CA ILE A 42 1.53 11.30 13.35
C ILE A 42 0.68 12.56 13.42
N LYS A 43 1.32 13.74 13.42
CA LYS A 43 0.60 15.02 13.43
C LYS A 43 -0.24 15.20 12.18
N THR A 44 0.34 14.91 11.01
CA THR A 44 -0.37 14.98 9.72
C THR A 44 -1.56 14.02 9.68
N LEU A 45 -1.41 12.83 10.24
CA LEU A 45 -2.50 11.84 10.31
C LEU A 45 -3.63 12.31 11.23
N ARG A 46 -3.30 12.94 12.37
CA ARG A 46 -4.27 13.49 13.32
C ARG A 46 -5.06 14.66 12.72
N GLU A 47 -4.40 15.52 11.96
CA GLU A 47 -5.00 16.69 11.30
C GLU A 47 -5.65 16.35 9.95
N GLY A 48 -5.38 15.15 9.42
CA GLY A 48 -5.83 14.68 8.12
C GLY A 48 -6.97 13.66 8.18
N VAL A 49 -7.16 12.95 7.07
CA VAL A 49 -8.19 11.91 6.91
C VAL A 49 -7.53 10.55 6.68
N LEU A 50 -7.98 9.53 7.41
CA LEU A 50 -7.57 8.14 7.17
C LEU A 50 -8.50 7.47 6.16
N LEU A 51 -7.95 7.02 5.05
CA LEU A 51 -8.68 6.35 3.97
C LEU A 51 -8.47 4.84 4.04
N VAL A 52 -9.43 4.11 4.57
CA VAL A 52 -9.36 2.66 4.73
C VAL A 52 -9.75 1.98 3.41
N ARG A 53 -8.78 1.27 2.82
CA ARG A 53 -8.92 0.53 1.56
C ARG A 53 -9.49 -0.85 1.84
N LEU A 54 -10.71 -1.05 1.38
CA LEU A 54 -11.43 -2.31 1.50
C LEU A 54 -11.21 -3.18 0.26
N PRO A 55 -10.80 -4.44 0.40
CA PRO A 55 -10.63 -5.34 -0.75
C PRO A 55 -11.98 -5.56 -1.44
N SER A 56 -12.04 -5.24 -2.74
CA SER A 56 -13.23 -5.49 -3.56
C SER A 56 -13.30 -6.92 -4.11
N HIS A 57 -12.16 -7.61 -4.16
CA HIS A 57 -11.98 -8.88 -4.88
C HIS A 57 -12.42 -8.82 -6.35
N GLN A 58 -12.52 -7.63 -6.95
CA GLN A 58 -13.08 -7.45 -8.31
C GLN A 58 -12.32 -8.26 -9.36
N LYS A 59 -10.99 -8.38 -9.25
CA LYS A 59 -10.17 -9.19 -10.16
C LYS A 59 -10.54 -10.68 -10.11
N LYS A 60 -10.67 -11.25 -8.90
CA LYS A 60 -11.06 -12.65 -8.71
C LYS A 60 -12.50 -12.88 -9.18
N ALA A 61 -13.42 -12.00 -8.80
CA ALA A 61 -14.81 -12.07 -9.23
C ALA A 61 -14.95 -12.02 -10.76
N ALA A 62 -14.24 -11.11 -11.42
CA ALA A 62 -14.23 -11.01 -12.88
C ALA A 62 -13.63 -12.25 -13.56
N ALA A 63 -12.59 -12.84 -12.99
CA ALA A 63 -12.01 -14.09 -13.51
C ALA A 63 -13.00 -15.26 -13.41
N LEU A 64 -13.67 -15.42 -12.25
CA LEU A 64 -14.68 -16.45 -12.05
C LEU A 64 -15.88 -16.24 -12.99
N GLN A 65 -16.32 -14.99 -13.19
CA GLN A 65 -17.40 -14.67 -14.11
C GLN A 65 -17.04 -15.05 -15.56
N ARG A 66 -15.82 -14.73 -16.02
CA ARG A 66 -15.34 -15.13 -17.36
C ARG A 66 -15.33 -16.65 -17.54
N LEU A 67 -15.02 -17.41 -16.50
CA LEU A 67 -15.07 -18.87 -16.55
C LEU A 67 -16.51 -19.40 -16.64
N LEU A 68 -17.47 -18.74 -15.99
CA LEU A 68 -18.89 -19.10 -16.11
C LEU A 68 -19.45 -18.85 -17.51
N ASP A 69 -19.00 -17.76 -18.13
CA ASP A 69 -19.41 -17.36 -19.48
C ASP A 69 -18.70 -18.18 -20.57
N SER A 70 -17.65 -18.94 -20.23
CA SER A 70 -16.91 -19.76 -21.18
C SER A 70 -17.71 -20.99 -21.64
N PRO A 71 -17.77 -21.25 -22.96
CA PRO A 71 -18.40 -22.46 -23.48
C PRO A 71 -17.61 -23.74 -23.18
N GLU A 72 -16.36 -23.64 -22.71
CA GLU A 72 -15.47 -24.77 -22.44
C GLU A 72 -15.71 -25.44 -21.08
N VAL A 73 -16.57 -24.86 -20.25
CA VAL A 73 -16.83 -25.31 -18.88
C VAL A 73 -18.15 -26.08 -18.82
N ASP A 74 -18.09 -27.32 -18.36
CA ASP A 74 -19.29 -28.14 -18.14
C ASP A 74 -20.17 -27.63 -16.99
N GLU A 75 -21.43 -28.05 -16.95
CA GLU A 75 -22.40 -27.57 -15.94
C GLU A 75 -22.03 -27.94 -14.50
N SER A 76 -21.34 -29.05 -14.28
CA SER A 76 -20.87 -29.45 -12.94
C SER A 76 -19.82 -28.46 -12.43
N ARG A 77 -18.87 -28.10 -13.30
CA ARG A 77 -17.82 -27.13 -13.03
C ARG A 77 -18.38 -25.71 -12.92
N LYS A 78 -19.39 -25.33 -13.71
CA LYS A 78 -20.11 -24.04 -13.55
C LYS A 78 -20.78 -23.92 -12.18
N ASN A 79 -21.40 -24.99 -11.67
CA ASN A 79 -21.98 -25.00 -10.32
C ASN A 79 -20.92 -24.80 -9.23
N ALA A 80 -19.70 -25.35 -9.40
CA ALA A 80 -18.60 -25.12 -8.47
C ALA A 80 -18.10 -23.66 -8.52
N ILE A 81 -17.92 -23.12 -9.73
CA ILE A 81 -17.46 -21.73 -9.93
C ILE A 81 -18.49 -20.73 -9.39
N ARG A 82 -19.79 -20.95 -9.60
CA ARG A 82 -20.86 -20.10 -9.02
C ARG A 82 -20.77 -20.06 -7.50
N ARG A 83 -20.61 -21.23 -6.85
CA ARG A 83 -20.45 -21.31 -5.39
C ARG A 83 -19.19 -20.59 -4.90
N GLU A 84 -18.09 -20.70 -5.63
CA GLU A 84 -16.85 -19.99 -5.30
C GLU A 84 -16.99 -18.47 -5.45
N LEU A 85 -17.70 -18.01 -6.49
CA LEU A 85 -17.98 -16.59 -6.70
C LEU A 85 -18.85 -16.03 -5.57
N GLU A 86 -19.95 -16.71 -5.25
CA GLU A 86 -20.85 -16.35 -4.16
C GLU A 86 -20.12 -16.31 -2.82
N SER A 87 -19.31 -17.34 -2.50
CA SER A 87 -18.57 -17.40 -1.25
C SER A 87 -17.51 -16.29 -1.17
N THR A 88 -16.79 -16.03 -2.26
CA THR A 88 -15.79 -14.95 -2.33
C THR A 88 -16.43 -13.58 -2.06
N LEU A 89 -17.58 -13.29 -2.68
CA LEU A 89 -18.27 -12.01 -2.50
C LEU A 89 -18.90 -11.88 -1.11
N ALA A 90 -19.46 -12.97 -0.57
CA ALA A 90 -20.02 -12.99 0.77
C ALA A 90 -18.95 -12.79 1.84
N GLU A 91 -17.80 -13.47 1.72
CA GLU A 91 -16.68 -13.32 2.64
C GLU A 91 -16.12 -11.89 2.60
N ALA A 92 -15.89 -11.34 1.41
CA ALA A 92 -15.43 -9.97 1.23
C ALA A 92 -16.38 -8.96 1.91
N SER A 93 -17.68 -9.07 1.63
CA SER A 93 -18.70 -8.19 2.21
C SER A 93 -18.82 -8.35 3.73
N TYR A 94 -18.60 -9.55 4.24
CA TYR A 94 -18.59 -9.81 5.68
C TYR A 94 -17.37 -9.18 6.35
N ARG A 95 -16.16 -9.41 5.83
CA ARG A 95 -14.91 -8.85 6.35
C ARG A 95 -14.92 -7.32 6.30
N ASN A 96 -15.36 -6.74 5.19
CA ASN A 96 -15.41 -5.28 5.00
C ASN A 96 -16.38 -4.61 5.97
N ARG A 97 -17.58 -5.17 6.19
CA ARG A 97 -18.53 -4.65 7.19
C ARG A 97 -17.94 -4.68 8.60
N ARG A 98 -17.22 -5.75 8.97
CA ARG A 98 -16.57 -5.81 10.28
C ARG A 98 -15.46 -4.77 10.43
N LEU A 99 -14.71 -4.48 9.36
CA LEU A 99 -13.71 -3.42 9.38
C LEU A 99 -14.36 -2.06 9.61
N ILE A 100 -15.42 -1.71 8.86
CA ILE A 100 -16.15 -0.46 9.05
C ILE A 100 -16.65 -0.33 10.50
N GLN A 101 -17.28 -1.38 11.01
CA GLN A 101 -17.77 -1.40 12.39
C GLN A 101 -16.64 -1.28 13.43
N ALA A 102 -15.50 -1.92 13.21
CA ALA A 102 -14.36 -1.84 14.11
C ALA A 102 -13.77 -0.43 14.15
N PHE A 103 -13.55 0.18 12.99
CA PHE A 103 -13.07 1.57 12.91
C PHE A 103 -14.09 2.53 13.53
N GLY A 104 -15.37 2.44 13.16
CA GLY A 104 -16.41 3.29 13.72
C GLY A 104 -16.59 3.16 15.25
N ARG A 105 -16.21 2.02 15.84
CA ARG A 105 -16.31 1.78 17.28
C ARG A 105 -15.05 2.14 18.06
N TYR A 106 -13.87 1.92 17.49
CA TYR A 106 -12.61 1.95 18.24
C TYR A 106 -11.61 2.99 17.75
N TYR A 107 -11.80 3.58 16.56
CA TYR A 107 -10.88 4.56 16.01
C TYR A 107 -11.44 5.97 16.19
N ASP A 108 -10.73 6.81 16.94
CA ASP A 108 -11.10 8.19 17.25
C ASP A 108 -9.96 9.20 16.99
N PHE A 109 -8.90 8.75 16.32
CA PHE A 109 -7.67 9.53 16.17
C PHE A 109 -7.79 10.64 15.11
N SER A 110 -8.50 10.37 14.01
CA SER A 110 -8.80 11.33 12.94
C SER A 110 -10.09 10.91 12.19
N PRO A 111 -10.66 11.77 11.32
CA PRO A 111 -11.73 11.36 10.43
C PRO A 111 -11.34 10.15 9.58
N VAL A 112 -12.27 9.20 9.43
CA VAL A 112 -12.07 7.98 8.65
C VAL A 112 -13.09 7.87 7.54
N LEU A 113 -12.64 7.50 6.34
CA LEU A 113 -13.49 7.20 5.20
C LEU A 113 -13.10 5.84 4.61
N PHE A 114 -14.08 5.12 4.08
CA PHE A 114 -13.88 3.80 3.51
C PHE A 114 -14.07 3.86 2.00
N LEU A 115 -13.22 3.17 1.25
CA LEU A 115 -13.35 3.02 -0.19
C LEU A 115 -12.92 1.62 -0.62
N TYR A 116 -13.39 1.18 -1.78
CA TYR A 116 -12.82 -0.02 -2.38
C TYR A 116 -11.39 0.24 -2.88
N ASP A 117 -10.55 -0.78 -2.80
CA ASP A 117 -9.16 -0.77 -3.29
C ASP A 117 -9.04 -0.25 -4.74
N THR A 118 -10.03 -0.52 -5.58
CA THR A 118 -10.15 -0.08 -6.98
C THR A 118 -10.33 1.42 -7.16
N ALA A 119 -10.82 2.14 -6.14
CA ALA A 119 -11.01 3.59 -6.18
C ALA A 119 -9.79 4.38 -5.68
N SER A 120 -8.77 3.70 -5.12
CA SER A 120 -7.64 4.36 -4.47
C SER A 120 -6.84 5.27 -5.40
N THR A 121 -6.66 4.87 -6.66
CA THR A 121 -5.93 5.66 -7.66
C THR A 121 -6.65 6.97 -7.97
N ALA A 122 -7.97 6.93 -8.10
CA ALA A 122 -8.75 8.14 -8.37
C ALA A 122 -8.63 9.15 -7.21
N VAL A 123 -8.52 8.69 -5.96
CA VAL A 123 -8.24 9.59 -4.82
C VAL A 123 -6.81 10.17 -4.89
N ALA A 124 -5.81 9.33 -5.21
CA ALA A 124 -4.44 9.79 -5.42
C ALA A 124 -4.35 10.84 -6.56
N ASP A 125 -5.18 10.69 -7.59
CA ASP A 125 -5.28 11.59 -8.75
C ASP A 125 -6.09 12.88 -8.47
N GLY A 126 -6.63 13.05 -7.26
CA GLY A 126 -7.29 14.29 -6.84
C GLY A 126 -8.81 14.18 -6.65
N GLN A 127 -9.43 13.02 -6.85
CA GLN A 127 -10.86 12.86 -6.55
C GLN A 127 -11.08 12.85 -5.02
N ARG A 128 -12.11 13.59 -4.57
CA ARG A 128 -12.37 13.84 -3.14
C ARG A 128 -13.78 13.47 -2.66
N ALA A 129 -14.63 12.98 -3.57
CA ALA A 129 -16.01 12.59 -3.26
C ALA A 129 -16.54 11.57 -4.28
N GLY A 130 -17.70 10.99 -3.98
CA GLY A 130 -18.45 10.12 -4.91
C GLY A 130 -17.95 8.68 -5.01
N MET A 131 -17.08 8.24 -4.09
CA MET A 131 -16.55 6.87 -4.06
C MET A 131 -16.40 6.27 -2.66
N PHE A 132 -16.74 7.04 -1.63
CA PHE A 132 -16.67 6.58 -0.25
C PHE A 132 -17.92 5.80 0.13
N LEU A 133 -17.73 4.85 1.02
CA LEU A 133 -18.72 3.85 1.38
C LEU A 133 -19.34 4.18 2.74
N ASP A 134 -20.66 3.98 2.82
CA ASP A 134 -21.40 3.96 4.07
C ASP A 134 -21.22 2.64 4.85
N ASP A 135 -21.85 2.56 6.01
CA ASP A 135 -21.87 1.36 6.87
C ASP A 135 -22.47 0.12 6.20
N SER A 136 -23.20 0.31 5.09
CA SER A 136 -23.82 -0.74 4.28
C SER A 136 -23.00 -1.13 3.05
N LEU A 137 -21.74 -0.67 2.93
CA LEU A 137 -20.85 -0.89 1.78
C LEU A 137 -21.37 -0.30 0.47
N ARG A 138 -22.20 0.75 0.54
CA ARG A 138 -22.73 1.46 -0.62
C ARG A 138 -22.05 2.81 -0.77
N ILE A 139 -21.85 3.23 -2.01
CA ILE A 139 -21.33 4.57 -2.28
C ILE A 139 -22.34 5.59 -1.76
N ASP A 140 -21.88 6.48 -0.89
CA ASP A 140 -22.64 7.62 -0.42
C ASP A 140 -22.06 8.90 -1.05
N PRO A 141 -22.81 9.58 -1.93
CA PRO A 141 -22.37 10.83 -2.55
C PRO A 141 -22.13 11.98 -1.57
N ALA A 142 -22.69 11.92 -0.35
CA ALA A 142 -22.50 12.93 0.68
C ALA A 142 -21.15 12.80 1.39
N LEU A 143 -20.49 11.64 1.29
CA LEU A 143 -19.19 11.40 1.87
C LEU A 143 -18.08 11.96 0.96
N GLY A 144 -17.12 12.63 1.59
CA GLY A 144 -15.96 13.22 0.96
C GLY A 144 -15.11 13.97 1.97
N PHE A 145 -14.02 14.56 1.48
CA PHE A 145 -13.16 15.43 2.27
C PHE A 145 -12.68 16.60 1.39
N GLY A 146 -12.11 17.63 2.01
CA GLY A 146 -11.60 18.81 1.32
C GLY A 146 -10.12 18.68 0.96
N GLU A 147 -9.36 19.70 1.35
CA GLU A 147 -7.92 19.82 1.09
C GLU A 147 -7.07 19.25 2.24
N GLU A 148 -7.68 18.58 3.21
CA GLU A 148 -6.96 17.94 4.31
C GLU A 148 -5.95 16.91 3.77
N PRO A 149 -4.78 16.76 4.42
CA PRO A 149 -3.87 15.68 4.09
C PRO A 149 -4.55 14.33 4.35
N PHE A 150 -4.14 13.30 3.63
CA PHE A 150 -4.71 11.96 3.81
C PHE A 150 -3.65 10.87 3.73
N PHE A 151 -3.94 9.77 4.41
CA PHE A 151 -3.18 8.52 4.32
C PHE A 151 -4.12 7.39 3.92
N PHE A 152 -3.58 6.41 3.22
CA PHE A 152 -4.27 5.15 3.00
C PHE A 152 -3.96 4.19 4.14
N ALA A 153 -4.94 3.37 4.51
CA ALA A 153 -4.73 2.23 5.39
C ALA A 153 -5.24 0.95 4.73
N ARG A 154 -4.53 -0.16 4.91
CA ARG A 154 -4.93 -1.48 4.44
C ARG A 154 -4.62 -2.54 5.49
N ILE A 155 -5.35 -3.64 5.46
CA ILE A 155 -4.91 -4.85 6.17
C ILE A 155 -3.79 -5.49 5.34
N GLY A 156 -2.64 -5.67 5.97
CA GLY A 156 -1.48 -6.38 5.45
C GLY A 156 -0.97 -7.39 6.48
N TYR A 157 0.24 -7.89 6.25
CA TYR A 157 0.91 -8.83 7.14
C TYR A 157 2.28 -8.27 7.52
N THR A 158 2.65 -8.34 8.79
CA THR A 158 4.04 -8.11 9.21
C THR A 158 4.92 -9.30 8.83
N ASP A 159 6.22 -9.07 8.63
CA ASP A 159 7.16 -10.13 8.28
C ASP A 159 7.29 -11.23 9.34
N GLU A 160 7.56 -12.45 8.88
CA GLU A 160 7.74 -13.66 9.69
C GLU A 160 9.03 -13.65 10.54
N THR A 161 9.94 -12.70 10.30
CA THR A 161 11.21 -12.56 11.04
C THR A 161 11.02 -12.03 12.46
N SER A 162 9.85 -11.45 12.75
CA SER A 162 9.43 -11.16 14.12
C SER A 162 9.07 -12.47 14.81
N SER A 163 9.61 -12.71 16.01
CA SER A 163 9.48 -13.94 16.83
C SER A 163 8.06 -14.50 17.09
N SER A 164 7.02 -13.86 16.53
CA SER A 164 5.60 -14.18 16.68
C SER A 164 4.92 -14.67 15.38
N GLY A 165 5.63 -14.77 14.24
CA GLY A 165 5.06 -15.13 12.94
C GLY A 165 4.30 -13.98 12.27
N ALA A 166 3.92 -14.15 11.00
CA ALA A 166 3.17 -13.14 10.26
C ALA A 166 1.80 -12.86 10.92
N ALA A 167 1.61 -11.63 11.38
CA ALA A 167 0.36 -11.18 11.99
C ALA A 167 -0.35 -10.19 11.05
N ASP A 168 -1.69 -10.24 11.05
CA ASP A 168 -2.51 -9.22 10.39
C ASP A 168 -2.19 -7.85 11.03
N ALA A 169 -1.82 -6.88 10.21
CA ALA A 169 -1.51 -5.52 10.66
C ALA A 169 -2.19 -4.47 9.79
N LEU A 170 -2.44 -3.31 10.39
CA LEU A 170 -2.88 -2.12 9.67
C LEU A 170 -1.65 -1.41 9.13
N ILE A 171 -1.46 -1.47 7.82
CA ILE A 171 -0.35 -0.82 7.13
C ILE A 171 -0.85 0.52 6.59
N LEU A 172 -0.13 1.59 6.93
CA LEU A 172 -0.43 2.93 6.43
C LEU A 172 0.50 3.26 5.26
N SER A 173 -0.04 3.96 4.26
CA SER A 173 0.71 4.40 3.09
C SER A 173 0.40 5.86 2.76
N ASP A 174 1.36 6.56 2.16
CA ASP A 174 1.19 7.92 1.65
C ASP A 174 0.34 7.96 0.36
N ARG A 175 0.15 9.18 -0.18
CA ARG A 175 -0.56 9.43 -1.45
C ARG A 175 0.02 8.70 -2.67
N ASN A 176 1.28 8.31 -2.62
CA ASN A 176 1.98 7.60 -3.70
C ASN A 176 1.99 6.08 -3.47
N PHE A 177 1.25 5.60 -2.45
CA PHE A 177 1.23 4.21 -2.00
C PHE A 177 2.56 3.70 -1.43
N GLY A 178 3.43 4.60 -0.99
CA GLY A 178 4.61 4.23 -0.21
C GLY A 178 4.21 3.96 1.24
N ASP A 179 4.53 2.75 1.74
CA ASP A 179 4.24 2.37 3.13
C ASP A 179 5.05 3.26 4.09
N LEU A 180 4.41 3.70 5.17
CA LEU A 180 5.07 4.52 6.20
C LEU A 180 6.03 3.63 7.01
N SER A 181 7.23 4.16 7.26
CA SER A 181 8.22 3.54 8.14
C SER A 181 7.82 3.67 9.61
N ASP A 182 8.69 3.19 10.51
CA ASP A 182 8.59 3.41 11.96
C ASP A 182 8.17 4.86 12.26
N PRO A 183 7.22 5.06 13.18
CA PRO A 183 6.74 4.16 14.23
C PRO A 183 5.49 3.37 13.81
N PHE A 184 5.11 3.41 12.53
CA PHE A 184 3.96 2.66 12.01
C PHE A 184 4.36 1.22 11.70
N PRO A 185 3.47 0.24 11.95
CA PRO A 185 3.71 -1.14 11.51
C PRO A 185 3.97 -1.17 10.01
N ASN A 186 5.12 -1.74 9.63
CA ASN A 186 5.53 -1.86 8.23
C ASN A 186 5.94 -3.29 7.89
N ASN A 187 6.10 -3.53 6.59
CA ASN A 187 6.46 -4.82 6.01
C ASN A 187 7.98 -4.96 5.78
N PHE A 188 8.81 -4.05 6.31
CA PHE A 188 10.23 -4.00 6.00
C PHE A 188 11.04 -3.92 7.29
N TYR A 189 11.40 -5.09 7.84
CA TYR A 189 12.63 -5.21 8.62
C TYR A 189 13.66 -5.86 7.72
N ILE A 190 14.53 -5.05 7.09
CA ILE A 190 15.72 -5.52 6.36
C ILE A 190 16.83 -5.79 7.38
#